data_AF-A0A2N6CBD4-F1
#
_entry.id   AF-A0A2N6CBD4-F1
#
_cell.length_a   1.000
_cell.length_b   1.000
_cell.length_c   1.000
_cell.angle_alpha   90.00
_cell.angle_beta   90.00
_cell.angle_gamma   90.00
#
_symmetry.space_group_name_H-M   'P 1'
#
loop_
_entity.id
_entity.type
_entity.pdbx_description
1 polymer ?
#
loop_
_entity_poly.entity_id
_entity_poly.type
_entity_poly.pdbx_seq_one_letter_code
_entity_poly.pdbx_strand_id
1 'polypeptide(L)'
;MMLGIIKDFALTTLVIILNHWIYGIEDTIAYEFIVNFIAKNRTFFIASGLVGSIVLLFSSAMFENLGLYKITYGLSKILIRVNQFLITFLAILNIVFYAALGNNLMRNNGYQLLFALALVLGASCWALRIIDFNHPTRNTILPVSVLTLISVILVEFGPYFNF
;
A
#
# COMPACT_ATOMS: atom_id res chain seq x y z
N MET A 1 18.99 0.24 -6.11
CA MET A 1 18.31 -1.08 -6.12
C MET A 1 16.80 -0.95 -5.85
N MET A 2 16.35 -0.24 -4.81
CA MET A 2 14.91 -0.05 -4.48
C MET A 2 14.13 0.85 -5.47
N LEU A 3 14.80 1.80 -6.13
CA LEU A 3 14.21 2.64 -7.18
C LEU A 3 13.84 1.82 -8.43
N GLY A 4 14.56 0.72 -8.69
CA GLY A 4 14.28 -0.20 -9.80
C GLY A 4 12.95 -0.90 -9.58
N ILE A 5 12.76 -1.51 -8.40
CA ILE A 5 11.54 -2.27 -8.07
C ILE A 5 10.28 -1.39 -8.07
N ILE A 6 10.36 -0.16 -7.55
CA ILE A 6 9.22 0.79 -7.56
C ILE A 6 8.91 1.22 -9.00
N LYS A 7 9.95 1.48 -9.80
CA LYS A 7 9.78 1.83 -11.21
C LYS A 7 9.20 0.65 -11.98
N ASP A 8 9.69 -0.56 -11.76
CA ASP A 8 9.22 -1.79 -12.40
C ASP A 8 7.77 -2.10 -11.98
N PHE A 9 7.40 -1.93 -10.70
CA PHE A 9 6.02 -2.15 -10.26
C PHE A 9 5.05 -1.08 -10.81
N ALA A 10 5.44 0.20 -10.78
CA ALA A 10 4.65 1.29 -11.36
C ALA A 10 4.52 1.13 -12.89
N LEU A 11 5.58 0.73 -13.58
CA LEU A 11 5.58 0.48 -15.02
C LEU A 11 4.75 -0.76 -15.35
N THR A 12 4.88 -1.85 -14.59
CA THR A 12 4.10 -3.08 -14.79
C THR A 12 2.62 -2.81 -14.58
N THR A 13 2.26 -1.98 -13.60
CA THR A 13 0.84 -1.72 -13.35
C THR A 13 0.25 -0.60 -14.21
N LEU A 14 1.06 0.37 -14.64
CA LEU A 14 0.71 1.25 -15.75
C LEU A 14 0.51 0.43 -17.03
N VAL A 15 1.35 -0.58 -17.28
CA VAL A 15 1.23 -1.53 -18.40
C VAL A 15 -0.01 -2.41 -18.26
N ILE A 16 -0.42 -2.84 -17.06
CA ILE A 16 -1.67 -3.59 -16.86
C ILE A 16 -2.89 -2.70 -17.12
N ILE A 17 -2.89 -1.46 -16.62
CA ILE A 17 -3.97 -0.49 -16.87
C ILE A 17 -4.02 -0.11 -18.35
N LEU A 18 -2.88 0.15 -18.97
CA LEU A 18 -2.78 0.41 -20.41
C LEU A 18 -3.12 -0.85 -21.22
N ASN A 19 -2.76 -2.06 -20.79
CA ASN A 19 -3.11 -3.29 -21.51
C ASN A 19 -4.59 -3.61 -21.45
N HIS A 20 -5.24 -3.35 -20.33
CA HIS A 20 -6.67 -3.56 -20.19
C HIS A 20 -7.46 -2.51 -21.01
N TRP A 21 -7.07 -1.23 -20.96
CA TRP A 21 -7.82 -0.15 -21.61
C TRP A 21 -7.38 0.19 -23.06
N ILE A 22 -6.17 -0.23 -23.49
CA ILE A 22 -5.63 0.04 -24.84
C ILE A 22 -5.42 -1.24 -25.65
N TYR A 23 -5.02 -2.36 -25.03
CA TYR A 23 -4.68 -3.60 -25.74
C TYR A 23 -5.68 -4.75 -25.58
N GLY A 24 -6.71 -4.60 -24.73
CA GLY A 24 -7.79 -5.58 -24.58
C GLY A 24 -7.38 -6.91 -23.94
N ILE A 25 -6.40 -6.94 -23.02
CA ILE A 25 -6.12 -8.16 -22.24
C ILE A 25 -7.35 -8.51 -21.39
N GLU A 26 -7.74 -9.79 -21.42
CA GLU A 26 -8.82 -10.30 -20.58
C GLU A 26 -8.53 -10.05 -19.09
N ASP A 27 -9.48 -9.43 -18.41
CA ASP A 27 -9.40 -9.06 -16.99
C ASP A 27 -9.04 -10.22 -16.07
N THR A 28 -9.49 -11.42 -16.43
CA THR A 28 -9.23 -12.67 -15.72
C THR A 28 -7.74 -12.98 -15.63
N ILE A 29 -6.99 -12.84 -16.73
CA ILE A 29 -5.55 -13.12 -16.79
C ILE A 29 -4.79 -12.10 -15.94
N ALA A 30 -5.14 -10.83 -16.04
CA ALA A 30 -4.52 -9.76 -15.25
C ALA A 30 -4.81 -9.94 -13.75
N TYR A 31 -6.04 -10.32 -13.41
CA TYR A 31 -6.46 -10.60 -12.04
C TYR A 31 -5.67 -11.77 -11.43
N GLU A 32 -5.63 -12.90 -12.13
CA GLU A 32 -4.90 -14.10 -11.68
C GLU A 32 -3.42 -13.83 -11.50
N PHE A 33 -2.79 -13.09 -12.43
CA PHE A 33 -1.39 -12.71 -12.30
C PHE A 33 -1.13 -11.94 -11.00
N ILE A 34 -1.95 -10.93 -10.68
CA ILE A 34 -1.77 -10.12 -9.48
C ILE A 34 -2.02 -10.95 -8.22
N VAL A 35 -3.08 -11.76 -8.19
CA VAL A 35 -3.37 -12.65 -7.04
C VAL A 35 -2.22 -13.62 -6.81
N ASN A 36 -1.74 -14.28 -7.87
CA ASN A 36 -0.63 -15.23 -7.77
C ASN A 36 0.68 -14.54 -7.34
N PHE A 37 0.94 -13.33 -7.82
CA PHE A 37 2.10 -12.54 -7.41
C PHE A 37 2.05 -12.19 -5.91
N ILE A 38 0.90 -11.74 -5.40
CA ILE A 38 0.73 -11.41 -3.98
C ILE A 38 0.83 -12.68 -3.13
N ALA A 39 0.19 -13.77 -3.55
CA ALA A 39 0.23 -15.05 -2.86
C ALA A 39 1.66 -15.60 -2.77
N LYS A 40 2.41 -15.57 -3.88
CA LYS A 40 3.80 -16.05 -3.94
C LYS A 40 4.74 -15.24 -3.04
N ASN A 41 4.55 -13.93 -2.95
CA ASN A 41 5.42 -13.03 -2.18
C ASN A 41 4.85 -12.67 -0.80
N ARG A 42 3.79 -13.35 -0.36
CA ARG A 42 3.05 -13.07 0.88
C ARG A 42 3.95 -12.93 2.10
N THR A 43 4.79 -13.95 2.34
CA THR A 43 5.69 -13.98 3.50
C THR A 43 6.66 -12.81 3.47
N PHE A 44 7.17 -12.47 2.28
CA PHE A 44 8.09 -11.35 2.11
C PHE A 44 7.41 -10.01 2.41
N PHE A 45 6.18 -9.78 1.94
CA PHE A 45 5.44 -8.55 2.24
C PHE A 45 5.15 -8.39 3.73
N ILE A 46 4.70 -9.47 4.39
CA ILE A 46 4.41 -9.43 5.83
C ILE A 46 5.69 -9.23 6.64
N ALA A 47 6.76 -9.98 6.33
CA ALA A 47 8.03 -9.87 7.02
C ALA A 47 8.65 -8.49 6.85
N SER A 48 8.71 -7.96 5.62
CA SER A 48 9.22 -6.62 5.35
C SER A 48 8.37 -5.53 5.99
N GLY A 49 7.04 -5.67 6.00
CA GLY A 49 6.14 -4.73 6.66
C GLY A 49 6.34 -4.69 8.18
N LEU A 50 6.36 -5.85 8.84
CA LEU A 50 6.55 -5.96 10.29
C LEU A 50 7.95 -5.54 10.71
N VAL A 51 8.97 -6.21 10.17
CA VAL A 51 10.37 -5.96 10.53
C VAL A 51 10.77 -4.55 10.15
N GLY A 52 10.41 -4.09 8.95
CA GLY A 52 10.72 -2.74 8.49
C GLY A 52 10.12 -1.67 9.38
N SER A 53 8.88 -1.85 9.84
CA SER A 53 8.22 -0.91 10.76
C SER A 53 8.86 -0.88 12.14
N ILE A 54 9.19 -2.05 12.70
CA ILE A 54 9.87 -2.16 13.99
C ILE A 54 11.25 -1.49 13.91
N VAL A 55 12.06 -1.85 12.91
CA VAL A 55 13.39 -1.28 12.70
C VAL A 55 13.32 0.22 12.49
N LEU A 56 12.33 0.73 11.75
CA LEU A 56 12.15 2.17 11.55
C LEU A 56 11.88 2.91 12.86
N LEU A 57 11.02 2.36 13.73
CA LEU A 57 10.71 2.97 15.02
C LEU A 57 11.91 2.98 15.96
N PHE A 58 12.60 1.84 16.09
CA PHE A 58 13.81 1.74 16.91
C PHE A 58 14.91 2.67 16.42
N SER A 59 15.19 2.65 15.11
CA SER A 59 16.22 3.54 14.53
C SER A 59 15.85 5.02 14.69
N SER A 60 14.57 5.38 14.58
CA SER A 60 14.13 6.77 14.78
C SER A 60 14.36 7.24 16.22
N ALA A 61 14.01 6.42 17.22
CA ALA A 61 14.26 6.73 18.63
C ALA A 61 15.77 6.80 18.95
N MET A 62 16.59 5.90 18.38
CA MET A 62 18.04 5.94 18.58
C MET A 62 18.70 7.14 17.90
N PHE A 63 18.31 7.46 16.66
CA PHE A 63 18.95 8.53 15.88
C PHE A 63 18.53 9.93 16.31
N GLU A 64 17.34 10.08 16.92
CA GLU A 64 16.96 11.32 17.60
C GLU A 64 18.00 11.66 18.68
N ASN A 65 18.30 10.70 19.57
CA ASN A 65 19.26 10.86 20.66
C ASN A 65 20.71 11.12 20.19
N LEU A 66 21.07 10.66 18.98
CA LEU A 66 22.39 10.80 18.39
C LEU A 66 22.53 12.02 17.46
N GLY A 67 21.48 12.83 17.29
CA GLY A 67 21.51 14.00 16.39
C GLY A 67 21.48 13.66 14.89
N LEU A 68 21.26 12.39 14.52
CA LEU A 68 21.16 11.90 13.13
C LEU A 68 19.73 11.96 12.55
N TYR A 69 18.86 12.75 13.18
CA TYR A 69 17.42 12.83 12.89
C TYR A 69 17.08 13.15 11.42
N LYS A 70 17.97 13.83 10.67
CA LYS A 70 17.73 14.18 9.27
C LYS A 70 17.55 12.94 8.37
N ILE A 71 18.29 11.86 8.65
CA ILE A 71 18.25 10.62 7.85
C ILE A 71 16.90 9.92 8.07
N THR A 72 16.51 9.69 9.33
CA THR A 72 15.23 9.06 9.68
C THR A 72 14.04 9.91 9.26
N TYR A 73 14.16 11.23 9.33
CA TYR A 73 13.14 12.14 8.83
C TYR A 73 12.93 12.02 7.31
N GLY A 74 14.03 12.04 6.54
CA GLY A 74 13.98 11.88 5.08
C GLY A 74 13.40 10.52 4.68
N LEU A 75 13.86 9.45 5.31
CA LEU A 75 13.39 8.09 5.05
C LEU A 75 11.89 7.94 5.36
N SER A 76 11.45 8.44 6.52
CA SER A 76 10.05 8.35 6.93
C SER A 76 9.12 9.12 5.99
N LYS A 77 9.52 10.30 5.50
CA LYS A 77 8.77 11.04 4.47
C LYS A 77 8.63 10.26 3.16
N ILE A 78 9.71 9.63 2.70
CA ILE A 78 9.69 8.82 1.48
C ILE A 78 8.74 7.63 1.67
N LEU A 79 8.87 6.91 2.79
CA LEU A 79 8.01 5.76 3.10
C LEU A 79 6.54 6.16 3.22
N ILE A 80 6.22 7.32 3.78
CA ILE A 80 4.86 7.84 3.78
C ILE A 80 4.34 7.99 2.35
N ARG A 81 5.06 8.70 1.48
CA ARG A 81 4.59 8.96 0.10
C ARG A 81 4.43 7.67 -0.70
N VAL A 82 5.39 6.75 -0.57
CA VAL A 82 5.35 5.45 -1.24
C VAL A 82 4.18 4.62 -0.75
N ASN A 83 3.95 4.51 0.56
CA ASN A 83 2.82 3.74 1.09
C ASN A 83 1.47 4.38 0.77
N GLN A 84 1.36 5.71 0.83
CA GLN A 84 0.15 6.41 0.39
C GLN A 84 -0.19 6.05 -1.06
N PHE A 85 0.80 6.15 -1.96
CA PHE A 85 0.63 5.76 -3.35
C PHE A 85 0.21 4.29 -3.47
N LEU A 86 0.95 3.35 -2.89
CA LEU A 86 0.67 1.90 -3.00
C LEU A 86 -0.70 1.52 -2.43
N ILE A 87 -1.12 2.10 -1.31
CA ILE A 87 -2.44 1.82 -0.72
C ILE A 87 -3.55 2.39 -1.60
N THR A 88 -3.44 3.65 -2.04
CA THR A 88 -4.43 4.24 -2.95
C THR A 88 -4.54 3.44 -4.25
N PHE A 89 -3.40 2.99 -4.75
CA PHE A 89 -3.32 2.19 -5.95
C PHE A 89 -3.99 0.82 -5.80
N LEU A 90 -3.71 0.11 -4.70
CA LEU A 90 -4.37 -1.15 -4.36
C LEU A 90 -5.89 -0.97 -4.20
N ALA A 91 -6.33 0.14 -3.58
CA ALA A 91 -7.75 0.46 -3.44
C ALA A 91 -8.46 0.67 -4.78
N ILE A 92 -7.81 1.35 -5.73
CA ILE A 92 -8.33 1.55 -7.09
C ILE A 92 -8.39 0.21 -7.84
N LEU A 93 -7.31 -0.58 -7.82
CA LEU A 93 -7.31 -1.91 -8.46
C LEU A 93 -8.43 -2.80 -7.92
N ASN A 94 -8.64 -2.79 -6.61
CA ASN A 94 -9.72 -3.56 -5.99
C ASN A 94 -11.11 -3.14 -6.50
N ILE A 95 -11.34 -1.84 -6.67
CA ILE A 95 -12.61 -1.33 -7.24
C ILE A 95 -12.75 -1.72 -8.71
N VAL A 96 -11.69 -1.58 -9.51
CA VAL A 96 -11.71 -1.90 -10.95
C VAL A 96 -11.98 -3.39 -11.17
N PHE A 97 -11.27 -4.28 -10.50
CA PHE A 97 -11.49 -5.73 -10.66
C PHE A 97 -12.86 -6.18 -10.13
N TYR A 98 -13.37 -5.52 -9.09
CA TYR A 98 -14.72 -5.80 -8.65
C TYR A 98 -15.77 -5.34 -9.67
N ALA A 99 -15.61 -4.15 -10.26
CA ALA A 99 -16.52 -3.66 -11.29
C ALA A 99 -16.49 -4.49 -12.58
N ALA A 100 -15.31 -5.00 -12.97
CA ALA A 100 -15.13 -5.78 -14.19
C ALA A 100 -15.52 -7.26 -14.04
N LEU A 101 -15.14 -7.90 -12.91
CA LEU A 101 -15.25 -9.34 -12.72
C LEU A 101 -16.14 -9.77 -11.54
N GLY A 102 -16.59 -8.83 -10.71
CA GLY A 102 -17.24 -9.14 -9.43
C GLY A 102 -16.30 -9.71 -8.36
N ASN A 103 -14.99 -9.71 -8.62
CA ASN A 103 -14.00 -10.34 -7.75
C ASN A 103 -13.35 -9.35 -6.77
N ASN A 104 -13.25 -9.75 -5.50
CA ASN A 104 -12.62 -8.96 -4.44
C ASN A 104 -11.13 -9.28 -4.34
N LEU A 105 -10.27 -8.40 -4.88
CA LEU A 105 -8.82 -8.58 -4.88
C LEU A 105 -8.23 -8.61 -3.46
N MET A 106 -8.69 -7.71 -2.58
CA MET A 106 -8.16 -7.61 -1.22
C MET A 106 -8.54 -8.83 -0.38
N ARG A 107 -9.79 -9.29 -0.46
CA ARG A 107 -10.28 -10.48 0.25
C ARG A 107 -9.60 -11.75 -0.23
N ASN A 108 -9.45 -11.93 -1.54
CA ASN A 108 -8.79 -13.11 -2.11
C ASN A 108 -7.31 -13.19 -1.70
N ASN A 109 -6.70 -12.07 -1.29
CA ASN A 109 -5.36 -12.02 -0.70
C ASN A 109 -5.35 -11.88 0.84
N GLY A 110 -6.50 -12.02 1.50
CA GLY A 110 -6.63 -11.97 2.97
C GLY A 110 -6.26 -10.63 3.60
N TYR A 111 -6.35 -9.52 2.86
CA TYR A 111 -6.00 -8.17 3.32
C TYR A 111 -4.54 -7.94 3.75
N GLN A 112 -3.66 -8.91 3.53
CA GLN A 112 -2.32 -8.91 4.11
C GLN A 112 -1.40 -7.84 3.54
N LEU A 113 -1.46 -7.61 2.22
CA LEU A 113 -0.68 -6.55 1.59
C LEU A 113 -1.11 -5.17 2.10
N LEU A 114 -2.44 -4.96 2.20
CA LEU A 114 -2.99 -3.72 2.75
C LEU A 114 -2.54 -3.52 4.20
N PHE A 115 -2.61 -4.57 5.02
CA PHE A 115 -2.15 -4.55 6.40
C PHE A 115 -0.66 -4.17 6.49
N ALA A 116 0.21 -4.82 5.71
CA ALA A 116 1.64 -4.55 5.72
C ALA A 116 1.96 -3.09 5.34
N LEU A 117 1.32 -2.56 4.29
CA LEU A 117 1.48 -1.18 3.86
C LEU A 117 0.96 -0.18 4.91
N ALA A 118 -0.19 -0.47 5.52
CA ALA A 118 -0.77 0.36 6.58
C ALA A 118 0.14 0.40 7.82
N LEU A 119 0.77 -0.72 8.16
CA LEU A 119 1.71 -0.82 9.27
C LEU A 119 2.95 0.05 9.03
N VAL A 120 3.56 -0.03 7.84
CA VAL A 120 4.71 0.81 7.48
C VAL A 120 4.33 2.29 7.42
N LEU A 121 3.15 2.64 6.89
CA LEU A 121 2.65 4.01 6.88
C LEU A 121 2.49 4.56 8.30
N GLY A 122 1.88 3.78 9.20
CA GLY A 122 1.71 4.13 10.60
C GLY A 122 3.04 4.32 11.33
N ALA A 123 3.96 3.38 11.17
CA ALA A 123 5.29 3.45 11.74
C ALA A 123 6.08 4.66 11.21
N SER A 124 5.96 4.98 9.93
CA SER A 124 6.62 6.15 9.32
C SER A 124 6.05 7.47 9.86
N CYS A 125 4.73 7.56 10.02
CA CYS A 125 4.10 8.73 10.62
C CYS A 125 4.47 8.90 12.10
N TRP A 126 4.60 7.79 12.83
CA TRP A 126 5.01 7.80 14.23
C TRP A 126 6.49 8.17 14.38
N ALA A 127 7.36 7.61 13.53
CA ALA A 127 8.77 7.99 13.43
C ALA A 127 8.93 9.50 13.20
N LEU A 128 8.14 10.09 12.29
CA LEU A 128 8.14 11.53 12.12
C LEU A 128 7.65 12.29 13.35
N ARG A 129 6.71 11.76 14.13
CA ARG A 129 6.26 12.39 15.38
C ARG A 129 7.29 12.34 16.50
N ILE A 130 8.12 11.29 16.54
CA ILE A 130 9.26 11.22 17.47
C ILE A 130 10.24 12.36 17.16
N ILE A 131 10.50 12.61 15.88
CA ILE A 131 11.48 13.62 15.43
C ILE A 131 10.89 15.04 15.43
N ASP A 132 9.62 15.17 15.03
CA ASP A 132 8.86 16.42 14.87
C ASP A 132 7.46 16.21 15.44
N PHE A 133 7.31 16.55 16.72
CA PHE A 133 6.08 16.34 17.48
C PHE A 133 4.82 16.95 16.82
N ASN A 134 4.98 18.03 16.05
CA ASN A 134 3.89 18.72 15.39
C ASN A 134 3.53 18.16 14.01
N HIS A 135 4.14 17.05 13.58
CA HIS A 135 3.86 16.46 12.28
C HIS A 135 2.34 16.16 12.12
N PRO A 136 1.69 16.63 11.03
CA PRO A 136 0.24 16.52 10.83
C PRO A 136 -0.18 15.13 10.34
N THR A 137 0.04 14.10 11.17
CA THR A 137 -0.25 12.69 10.87
C THR A 137 -1.68 12.45 10.36
N ARG A 138 -2.67 13.16 10.90
CA ARG A 138 -4.07 13.04 10.47
C ARG A 138 -4.24 13.38 8.98
N ASN A 139 -3.62 14.46 8.50
CA ASN A 139 -3.74 14.90 7.11
C ASN A 139 -3.04 13.92 6.16
N THR A 140 -2.03 13.21 6.65
CA THR A 140 -1.30 12.19 5.91
C THR A 140 -2.12 10.90 5.77
N ILE A 141 -2.75 10.43 6.86
CA ILE A 141 -3.40 9.12 6.87
C ILE A 141 -4.84 9.17 6.35
N LEU A 142 -5.59 10.21 6.73
CA LEU A 142 -7.05 10.27 6.53
C LEU A 142 -7.49 10.10 5.07
N PRO A 143 -6.90 10.78 4.06
CA PRO A 143 -7.33 10.62 2.67
C PRO A 143 -7.17 9.17 2.16
N VAL A 144 -6.07 8.52 2.54
CA VAL A 144 -5.76 7.16 2.11
C VAL A 144 -6.65 6.15 2.84
N SER A 145 -6.87 6.34 4.14
CA SER A 145 -7.77 5.50 4.93
C SER A 145 -9.22 5.59 4.44
N VAL A 146 -9.71 6.79 4.09
CA VAL A 146 -11.06 6.97 3.56
C VAL A 146 -11.23 6.24 2.22
N LEU A 147 -10.30 6.42 1.27
CA LEU A 147 -10.38 5.72 -0.01
C LEU A 147 -10.33 4.19 0.16
N THR A 148 -9.45 3.71 1.04
CA THR A 148 -9.33 2.29 1.34
C THR A 148 -10.61 1.75 1.94
N LEU A 149 -11.19 2.46 2.91
CA LEU A 149 -12.45 2.08 3.56
C LEU A 149 -13.59 2.03 2.53
N ILE A 150 -13.69 3.03 1.65
CA ILE A 150 -14.68 3.05 0.56
C ILE A 150 -14.49 1.83 -0.36
N SER A 151 -13.25 1.52 -0.75
CA SER A 151 -12.94 0.35 -1.58
C SER A 151 -13.34 -0.96 -0.89
N VAL A 152 -13.08 -1.13 0.40
CA VAL A 152 -13.48 -2.32 1.15
C VAL A 152 -15.01 -2.40 1.26
N ILE A 153 -15.68 -1.29 1.59
CA ILE A 153 -17.13 -1.26 1.76
C ILE A 153 -17.85 -1.59 0.44
N LEU A 154 -17.45 -0.92 -0.66
CA LEU A 154 -18.04 -1.14 -1.98
C LEU A 154 -17.94 -2.60 -2.41
N VAL A 155 -16.80 -3.23 -2.16
CA VAL A 155 -16.52 -4.58 -2.69
C VAL A 155 -17.05 -5.68 -1.77
N GLU A 156 -17.03 -5.51 -0.45
CA GLU A 156 -17.57 -6.51 0.48
C GLU A 156 -19.09 -6.43 0.65
N PHE A 157 -19.65 -5.21 0.63
CA PHE A 157 -21.09 -5.02 0.83
C PHE A 157 -21.86 -4.75 -0.46
N GLY A 158 -21.18 -4.44 -1.57
CA GLY A 158 -21.78 -4.31 -2.90
C GLY A 158 -22.75 -5.42 -3.30
N PRO A 159 -22.45 -6.72 -3.03
CA PRO A 159 -23.36 -7.81 -3.37
C PRO A 159 -24.71 -7.75 -2.62
N TYR A 160 -24.75 -7.08 -1.46
CA TYR A 160 -25.96 -6.94 -0.62
C TYR A 160 -26.80 -5.71 -0.99
N PHE A 161 -26.30 -4.82 -1.84
CA PHE A 161 -27.01 -3.64 -2.32
C PHE A 161 -27.69 -3.83 -3.68
N ASN A 162 -27.58 -5.02 -4.28
CA ASN A 162 -28.35 -5.38 -5.47
C ASN A 162 -29.80 -5.66 -5.04
N PHE A 163 -30.64 -4.62 -5.11
CA PHE A 163 -32.10 -4.70 -5.17
C PHE A 163 -32.55 -5.01 -6.60
#